data_AF-A0A2V8D5Q9-F1
#
_entry.id   AF-A0A2V8D5Q9-F1
#
_cell.length_a   1.000
_cell.length_b   1.000
_cell.length_c   1.000
_cell.angle_alpha   90.00
_cell.angle_beta   90.00
_cell.angle_gamma   90.00
#
_symmetry.space_group_name_H-M   'P 1'
#
loop_
_entity.id
_entity.type
_entity.pdbx_description
1 polymer ?
#
loop_
_entity_poly.entity_id
_entity_poly.type
_entity_poly.pdbx_seq_one_letter_code
_entity_poly.pdbx_strand_id
1 'polypeptide(L)' 'FYEHVMTLATFPSEAGFKVLQPAGVRYAIFHMYGYNAQNRSEVLGRLKRFTEYLRPIYMTEDTRLYEIVGFPP' A
#
# COMPACT_ATOMS: atom_id res chain seq x y z
N PHE A 1 -16.61 -1.20 -0.03
CA PHE A 1 -15.51 -0.90 0.93
C PHE A 1 -15.45 -1.95 2.02
N TYR A 2 -16.51 -2.15 2.82
CA TYR A 2 -16.52 -3.10 3.97
C TYR A 2 -16.13 -4.54 3.59
N GLU A 3 -16.60 -5.05 2.45
CA GLU A 3 -16.34 -6.42 1.97
C GLU A 3 -14.87 -6.73 1.68
N HIS A 4 -14.03 -5.73 1.48
CA HIS A 4 -12.61 -5.90 1.16
C HIS A 4 -11.67 -5.34 2.24
N VAL A 5 -12.20 -4.89 3.38
CA VAL A 5 -11.40 -4.27 4.45
C VAL A 5 -10.30 -5.21 4.92
N MET A 6 -10.60 -6.50 5.11
CA MET A 6 -9.59 -7.49 5.53
C MET A 6 -8.51 -7.71 4.47
N THR A 7 -8.88 -7.71 3.18
CA THR A 7 -7.93 -7.85 2.08
C THR A 7 -7.02 -6.62 1.96
N LEU A 8 -7.59 -5.42 2.11
CA LEU A 8 -6.87 -4.15 2.02
C LEU A 8 -6.06 -3.82 3.29
N ALA A 9 -6.40 -4.39 4.45
CA ALA A 9 -5.67 -4.17 5.71
C ALA A 9 -4.18 -4.55 5.62
N THR A 10 -3.85 -5.52 4.77
CA THR A 10 -2.48 -5.99 4.55
C THR A 10 -1.78 -5.31 3.38
N PHE A 11 -2.43 -4.36 2.72
CA PHE A 11 -1.86 -3.64 1.58
C PHE A 11 -0.50 -3.00 1.97
N PRO A 12 0.52 -3.03 1.08
CA PRO A 12 0.50 -3.60 -0.26
C PRO A 12 0.64 -5.13 -0.28
N SER A 13 -0.21 -5.78 -1.09
CA SER A 13 -0.25 -7.23 -1.33
C SER A 13 -0.89 -7.50 -2.70
N GLU A 14 -0.60 -8.65 -3.32
CA GLU A 14 -1.19 -9.04 -4.62
C GLU A 14 -2.72 -9.02 -4.58
N ALA A 15 -3.31 -9.59 -3.53
CA ALA A 15 -4.76 -9.59 -3.34
C ALA A 15 -5.32 -8.16 -3.21
N GLY A 16 -4.60 -7.28 -2.50
CA GLY A 16 -4.96 -5.87 -2.42
C GLY A 16 -4.93 -5.18 -3.79
N PHE A 17 -3.87 -5.39 -4.57
CA PHE A 17 -3.78 -4.86 -5.94
C PHE A 17 -4.93 -5.35 -6.84
N LYS A 18 -5.30 -6.64 -6.77
CA LYS A 18 -6.43 -7.21 -7.52
C LYS A 18 -7.78 -6.59 -7.15
N VAL A 19 -7.97 -6.19 -5.90
CA VAL A 19 -9.17 -5.45 -5.47
C VAL A 19 -9.18 -4.03 -6.03
N LEU A 20 -8.01 -3.37 -6.09
CA LEU A 20 -7.90 -1.97 -6.49
C LEU A 20 -7.91 -1.75 -8.01
N GLN A 21 -7.44 -2.74 -8.77
CA GLN A 21 -7.28 -2.66 -10.23
C GLN A 21 -8.58 -2.33 -10.98
N PRO A 22 -9.73 -3.01 -10.74
CA PRO A 22 -10.95 -2.75 -11.48
C PRO A 22 -11.54 -1.36 -11.18
N ALA A 23 -11.25 -0.81 -9.99
CA ALA A 23 -11.70 0.50 -9.56
C ALA A 23 -10.78 1.64 -10.08
N GLY A 24 -9.71 1.33 -10.81
CA GLY A 24 -8.80 2.35 -11.36
C GLY A 24 -8.08 3.17 -10.29
N VAL A 25 -7.85 2.59 -9.10
CA VAL A 25 -7.22 3.32 -8.01
C VAL A 25 -5.78 3.66 -8.38
N ARG A 26 -5.45 4.94 -8.29
CA ARG A 26 -4.17 5.49 -8.73
C ARG A 26 -3.22 5.82 -7.58
N TYR A 27 -3.74 6.11 -6.39
CA TYR A 27 -2.94 6.60 -5.28
C TYR A 27 -3.20 5.80 -4.01
N ALA A 28 -2.13 5.51 -3.28
CA ALA A 28 -2.17 4.85 -1.97
C ALA A 28 -1.42 5.70 -0.94
N ILE A 29 -2.12 6.03 0.15
CA ILE A 29 -1.55 6.78 1.27
C ILE A 29 -1.43 5.87 2.50
N PHE A 30 -0.27 5.91 3.14
CA PHE A 30 0.03 5.19 4.37
C PHE A 30 0.26 6.21 5.48
N HIS A 31 -0.62 6.19 6.48
CA HIS A 31 -0.46 6.96 7.71
C HIS A 31 0.36 6.13 8.71
N MET A 32 1.64 6.45 8.83
CA MET A 32 2.60 5.69 9.62
C MET A 32 2.40 5.88 11.14
N TYR A 33 1.70 6.93 11.56
CA TYR A 33 1.36 7.19 12.97
C TYR A 33 0.55 6.06 13.62
N GLY A 34 -0.30 5.37 12.84
CA GLY A 34 -1.12 4.27 13.35
C GLY A 34 -0.38 2.95 13.58
N TYR A 35 0.90 2.85 13.18
CA TYR A 35 1.68 1.64 13.31
C TYR A 35 2.60 1.68 14.54
N ASN A 36 2.56 0.62 15.35
CA ASN A 36 3.62 0.34 16.30
C ASN A 36 4.94 -0.02 15.56
N ALA A 37 6.05 -0.10 16.28
CA ALA A 37 7.37 -0.34 15.68
C ALA A 37 7.43 -1.63 14.83
N GLN A 38 6.79 -2.71 15.28
CA GLN A 38 6.73 -3.97 14.55
C GLN A 38 5.94 -3.83 13.23
N ASN A 39 4.71 -3.32 13.30
CA ASN A 39 3.85 -3.14 12.14
C ASN A 39 4.50 -2.19 11.12
N ARG A 40 5.23 -1.17 11.60
CA ARG A 40 5.97 -0.25 10.74
C ARG A 40 7.05 -0.98 9.94
N SER A 41 7.83 -1.85 10.60
CA SER A 41 8.84 -2.67 9.92
C SER A 41 8.22 -3.59 8.87
N GLU A 42 7.10 -4.23 9.18
CA GLU A 42 6.41 -5.12 8.25
C GLU A 42 5.86 -4.37 7.02
N VAL A 43 5.23 -3.22 7.23
CA VAL A 43 4.72 -2.36 6.14
C VAL A 43 5.86 -1.91 5.24
N LEU A 44 6.99 -1.48 5.81
CA LEU A 44 8.18 -1.09 5.04
C LEU A 44 8.74 -2.27 4.24
N GLY A 45 8.77 -3.47 4.83
CA GLY A 45 9.17 -4.70 4.14
C GLY A 45 8.23 -5.07 2.99
N ARG A 46 6.92 -4.85 3.14
CA ARG A 46 5.96 -5.00 2.02
C ARG A 46 6.18 -3.95 0.94
N LEU A 47 6.29 -2.67 1.31
CA LEU A 47 6.55 -1.57 0.37
C LEU A 47 7.81 -1.81 -0.47
N LYS A 48 8.87 -2.36 0.13
CA LYS A 48 10.11 -2.73 -0.57
C LYS A 48 9.91 -3.85 -1.59
N ARG A 49 9.00 -4.80 -1.34
CA ARG A 49 8.72 -5.91 -2.26
C ARG A 49 7.90 -5.49 -3.48
N PHE A 50 7.09 -4.44 -3.35
CA PHE A 50 6.21 -3.95 -4.40
C PHE A 50 6.71 -2.64 -5.04
N THR A 51 8.02 -2.34 -4.97
CA THR A 51 8.59 -1.08 -5.50
C THR A 51 8.37 -0.91 -6.99
N GLU A 52 8.29 -2.00 -7.75
CA GLU A 52 8.03 -1.96 -9.20
C GLU A 52 6.61 -1.46 -9.54
N TYR A 53 5.67 -1.58 -8.60
CA TYR A 53 4.26 -1.22 -8.79
C TYR A 53 3.88 0.08 -8.06
N LEU A 54 4.77 0.59 -7.20
CA LEU A 54 4.52 1.76 -6.36
C LEU A 54 5.61 2.81 -6.55
N ARG A 55 5.25 3.91 -7.21
CA ARG A 55 6.12 5.08 -7.36
C ARG A 55 5.92 6.02 -6.16
N PRO A 56 6.95 6.32 -5.36
CA PRO A 56 6.83 7.29 -4.27
C PRO A 56 6.60 8.70 -4.84
N ILE A 57 5.62 9.41 -4.29
CA ILE A 57 5.36 10.84 -4.60
C ILE A 57 5.76 11.73 -3.42
N TYR A 58 5.41 11.32 -2.20
CA TYR A 58 5.66 12.10 -0.99
C TYR A 58 5.99 11.18 0.17
N MET A 59 7.09 11.45 0.86
CA MET A 59 7.65 10.56 1.88
C MET A 59 8.11 11.38 3.06
N THR A 60 7.44 11.21 4.19
CA THR A 60 7.82 11.76 5.50
C THR A 60 7.91 10.60 6.50
N GLU A 61 8.32 10.90 7.73
CA GLU A 61 8.29 9.91 8.80
C GLU A 61 6.86 9.39 9.06
N ASP A 62 5.86 10.27 8.96
CA ASP A 62 4.49 9.98 9.38
C ASP A 62 3.54 9.65 8.23
N THR A 63 3.88 10.04 7.01
CA THR A 63 3.02 9.86 5.85
C THR A 63 3.82 9.46 4.63
N ARG A 64 3.33 8.45 3.91
CA ARG A 64 3.87 8.01 2.63
C ARG A 64 2.78 7.94 1.58
N LEU A 65 2.98 8.65 0.48
CA LEU A 65 2.09 8.66 -0.68
C LEU A 65 2.80 8.00 -1.86
N TYR A 66 2.10 7.04 -2.45
CA TYR A 66 2.53 6.32 -3.63
C TYR A 66 1.50 6.45 -4.74
N GLU A 67 1.99 6.50 -5.98
CA GLU A 67 1.21 6.22 -7.18
C GLU A 67 1.34 4.74 -7.53
N ILE A 68 0.20 4.11 -7.78
CA ILE A 68 0.14 2.77 -8.35
C ILE A 68 0.41 2.90 -9.84
N VAL A 69 1.59 2.46 -10.27
CA VAL A 69 2.07 2.57 -11.66
C VAL A 69 1.93 1.26 -12.45
N GLY A 70 1.54 0.18 -11.77
CA GLY A 70 1.30 -1.12 -12.37
C GLY A 70 0.62 -2.05 -11.37
N PHE A 71 0.27 -3.25 -11.84
CA PHE A 71 -0.33 -4.29 -11.03
C PHE A 71 0.46 -5.59 -11.18
N PRO A 72 0.71 -6.33 -10.09
CA PRO A 72 1.27 -7.67 -10.18
C PRO A 72 0.38 -8.59 -11.03
N PRO A 73 0.96 -9.60 -11.71
CA PRO A 73 0.22 -10.59 -12.49
C PRO A 73 -0.74 -11.47 -11.65
#